data_AF-A0A937ZI40-F1
#
_entry.id   AF-A0A937ZI40-F1
#
_cell.length_a   1.000
_cell.length_b   1.000
_cell.length_c   1.000
_cell.angle_alpha   90.00
_cell.angle_beta   90.00
_cell.angle_gamma   90.00
#
_symmetry.space_group_name_H-M   'P 1'
#
loop_
_entity.id
_entity.type
_entity.pdbx_description
1 polymer ?
#
loop_
_entity_poly.entity_id
_entity_poly.type
_entity_poly.pdbx_seq_one_letter_code
_entity_poly.pdbx_strand_id
1 'polypeptide(L)'
;MGLKSAATSLLSALALAVLLGASGAADAAPRKAKAPAGPAPKQAAIVFDATTGQVIHEVNADARTYPASLTKMMTLYLTFDALKAKKLTLGSRLPVSAHAAAQNPSKLYLEPGDSLMVEEAILALAIKSANDAAVVLAEGVGGTESNFARMMTRKARELGMDQTVFVNASGLPNRDQVTTARDMLTLSVALFADHPDRYHYFARQAFEFRGAVHGNHNKLLGREDGVDGI
;
A
#
# COMPACT_ATOMS: atom_id res chain seq x y z
N MET A 1 14.52 2.87 75.87
CA MET A 1 13.05 2.72 76.00
C MET A 1 12.42 4.06 75.64
N GLY A 2 11.46 4.04 74.71
CA GLY A 2 11.05 5.20 73.93
C GLY A 2 10.30 6.32 74.67
N LEU A 3 10.46 7.54 74.13
CA LEU A 3 9.63 8.72 74.34
C LEU A 3 9.40 9.33 72.95
N LYS A 4 8.19 9.40 72.41
CA LYS A 4 6.99 10.20 72.76
C LYS A 4 6.88 11.45 71.87
N SER A 5 5.72 11.51 71.22
CA SER A 5 4.87 12.68 70.98
C SER A 5 5.11 13.54 69.74
N ALA A 6 3.97 13.77 69.08
CA ALA A 6 3.71 14.63 67.95
C ALA A 6 3.77 16.13 68.28
N ALA A 7 3.99 16.96 67.26
CA ALA A 7 3.23 18.19 67.04
C ALA A 7 3.49 18.73 65.62
N THR A 8 2.41 18.97 64.91
CA THR A 8 2.24 19.71 63.67
C THR A 8 2.68 21.18 63.85
N SER A 9 3.23 21.82 62.79
CA SER A 9 2.84 23.15 62.26
C SER A 9 3.98 23.87 61.53
N LEU A 10 3.82 23.93 60.20
CA LEU A 10 3.80 25.13 59.35
C LEU A 10 5.02 26.07 59.18
N LEU A 11 5.34 26.19 57.88
CA LEU A 11 5.62 27.41 57.10
C LEU A 11 7.08 27.90 56.93
N SER A 12 7.48 27.77 55.65
CA SER A 12 8.10 28.79 54.80
C SER A 12 9.62 28.95 54.82
N ALA A 13 10.28 28.52 53.74
CA ALA A 13 11.05 29.41 52.86
C ALA A 13 11.56 28.67 51.61
N LEU A 14 10.88 28.94 50.49
CA LEU A 14 11.40 29.27 49.16
C LEU A 14 12.85 28.83 48.80
N ALA A 15 12.97 27.90 47.85
CA ALA A 15 14.13 27.84 46.95
C ALA A 15 13.66 27.56 45.52
N LEU A 16 14.04 28.49 44.65
CA LEU A 16 13.72 28.67 43.25
C LEU A 16 14.49 27.67 42.38
N ALA A 17 13.81 26.98 41.46
CA ALA A 17 14.44 26.38 40.29
C ALA A 17 13.51 26.57 39.09
N VAL A 18 13.69 27.69 38.40
CA VAL A 18 13.16 27.93 37.06
C VAL A 18 14.02 27.11 36.09
N LEU A 19 13.44 26.07 35.49
CA LEU A 19 14.02 25.37 34.35
C LEU A 19 13.27 25.81 33.09
N LEU A 20 13.89 26.73 32.36
CA LEU A 20 13.60 27.00 30.95
C LEU A 20 13.91 25.73 30.15
N GLY A 21 12.87 25.00 29.76
CA GLY A 21 12.96 23.94 28.76
C GLY A 21 12.49 24.48 27.42
N ALA A 22 13.43 24.72 26.50
CA ALA A 22 13.19 25.25 25.17
C ALA A 22 12.19 24.38 24.38
N SER A 23 11.08 24.98 23.99
CA SER A 23 10.18 24.46 22.98
C SER A 23 10.87 24.49 21.62
N GLY A 24 11.44 23.35 21.21
CA GLY A 24 11.89 23.12 19.85
C GLY A 24 10.68 23.06 18.93
N ALA A 25 10.37 24.19 18.28
CA ALA A 25 9.50 24.20 17.12
C ALA A 25 10.17 23.34 16.04
N ALA A 26 9.58 22.18 15.75
CA ALA A 26 9.93 21.44 14.55
C ALA A 26 9.64 22.35 13.35
N ASP A 27 10.70 22.69 12.62
CA ASP A 27 10.65 23.47 11.40
C ASP A 27 9.87 22.66 10.34
N ALA A 28 8.54 22.80 10.36
CA ALA A 28 7.68 22.25 9.34
C ALA A 28 7.89 23.09 8.08
N ALA A 29 8.81 22.63 7.22
CA ALA A 29 9.04 23.24 5.91
C ALA A 29 7.69 23.46 5.21
N PRO A 30 7.47 24.62 4.58
CA PRO A 30 6.19 24.97 4.00
C PRO A 30 5.84 23.96 2.89
N ARG A 31 4.73 23.24 3.06
CA ARG A 31 4.15 22.40 2.01
C ARG A 31 3.85 23.28 0.81
N LYS A 32 4.63 23.15 -0.27
CA LYS A 32 4.39 23.90 -1.53
C LYS A 32 2.94 23.68 -1.97
N ALA A 33 2.26 24.76 -2.29
CA ALA A 33 0.89 24.75 -2.80
C ALA A 33 0.79 23.84 -4.04
N LYS A 34 -0.26 23.03 -4.07
CA LYS A 34 -0.58 22.02 -5.09
C LYS A 34 -0.77 22.71 -6.45
N ALA A 35 0.17 22.51 -7.37
CA ALA A 35 0.08 23.04 -8.72
C ALA A 35 -1.21 22.57 -9.42
N PRO A 36 -1.82 23.39 -10.30
CA PRO A 36 -3.00 22.99 -11.05
C PRO A 36 -2.71 21.74 -11.90
N ALA A 37 -3.74 20.91 -12.09
CA ALA A 37 -3.65 19.66 -12.86
C ALA A 37 -3.42 19.96 -14.35
N GLY A 38 -2.15 20.06 -14.74
CA GLY A 38 -1.72 19.96 -16.14
C GLY A 38 -1.91 18.52 -16.67
N PRO A 39 -1.75 18.30 -17.98
CA PRO A 39 -1.75 16.95 -18.54
C PRO A 39 -0.73 16.06 -17.83
N ALA A 40 -1.07 14.78 -17.65
CA ALA A 40 -0.17 13.82 -17.02
C ALA A 40 1.21 13.85 -17.70
N PRO A 41 2.31 13.92 -16.96
CA PRO A 41 3.64 14.02 -17.55
C PRO A 41 3.96 12.72 -18.32
N LYS A 42 4.79 12.84 -19.36
CA LYS A 42 5.29 11.66 -20.09
C LYS A 42 6.13 10.73 -19.21
N GLN A 43 6.75 11.28 -18.16
CA GLN A 43 7.59 10.55 -17.22
C GLN A 43 7.39 11.11 -15.81
N ALA A 44 7.20 10.22 -14.84
CA ALA A 44 7.30 10.50 -13.42
C ALA A 44 8.10 9.37 -12.77
N ALA A 45 9.08 9.73 -11.94
CA ALA A 45 9.98 8.77 -11.31
C ALA A 45 10.47 9.28 -9.95
N ILE A 46 10.75 8.36 -9.05
CA ILE A 46 11.40 8.63 -7.77
C ILE A 46 12.28 7.43 -7.41
N VAL A 47 13.48 7.71 -6.93
CA VAL A 47 14.45 6.73 -6.42
C VAL A 47 14.83 7.16 -5.02
N PHE A 48 14.76 6.24 -4.07
CA PHE A 48 15.05 6.51 -2.68
C PHE A 48 15.95 5.43 -2.10
N ASP A 49 16.73 5.80 -1.10
CA ASP A 49 17.47 4.88 -0.27
C ASP A 49 16.58 4.49 0.92
N ALA A 50 16.22 3.21 1.01
CA ALA A 50 15.35 2.71 2.09
C ALA A 50 16.03 2.69 3.48
N THR A 51 17.36 2.68 3.53
CA THR A 51 18.13 2.67 4.79
C THR A 51 18.23 4.08 5.38
N THR A 52 18.49 5.08 4.53
CA THR A 52 18.68 6.47 4.97
C THR A 52 17.42 7.31 4.88
N GLY A 53 16.40 6.85 4.14
CA GLY A 53 15.18 7.60 3.86
C GLY A 53 15.38 8.77 2.89
N GLN A 54 16.55 8.87 2.24
CA GLN A 54 16.87 9.96 1.34
C GLN A 54 16.37 9.69 -0.08
N VAL A 55 15.80 10.73 -0.72
CA VAL A 55 15.49 10.69 -2.15
C VAL A 55 16.79 10.94 -2.92
N ILE A 56 17.21 9.95 -3.72
CA ILE A 56 18.40 10.00 -4.56
C ILE A 56 18.11 10.74 -5.87
N HIS A 57 16.91 10.51 -6.42
CA HIS A 57 16.50 11.08 -7.70
C HIS A 57 14.98 11.22 -7.76
N GLU A 58 14.48 12.31 -8.34
CA GLU A 58 13.06 12.47 -8.65
C GLU A 58 12.82 13.32 -9.89
N VAL A 59 11.81 12.94 -10.67
CA VAL A 59 11.32 13.66 -11.85
C VAL A 59 9.80 13.67 -11.80
N ASN A 60 9.19 14.85 -11.76
CA ASN A 60 7.73 15.01 -11.67
C ASN A 60 7.08 14.15 -10.57
N ALA A 61 7.78 13.92 -9.45
CA ALA A 61 7.37 12.90 -8.49
C ALA A 61 6.02 13.19 -7.81
N ASP A 62 5.63 14.47 -7.75
CA ASP A 62 4.34 14.94 -7.20
C ASP A 62 3.29 15.23 -8.29
N ALA A 63 3.63 15.05 -9.57
CA ALA A 63 2.69 15.28 -10.66
C ALA A 63 1.67 14.13 -10.73
N ARG A 64 0.40 14.48 -10.89
CA ARG A 64 -0.69 13.51 -11.01
C ARG A 64 -0.56 12.73 -12.32
N THR A 65 -0.70 11.42 -12.23
CA THR A 65 -0.69 10.49 -13.35
C THR A 65 -1.63 9.30 -13.11
N TYR A 66 -1.81 8.46 -14.12
CA TYR A 66 -2.60 7.24 -14.03
C TYR A 66 -1.72 6.08 -13.52
N PRO A 67 -2.08 5.38 -12.42
CA PRO A 67 -1.26 4.31 -11.86
C PRO A 67 -1.13 3.07 -12.75
N ALA A 68 -2.10 2.86 -13.66
CA ALA A 68 -2.26 1.59 -14.36
C ALA A 68 -2.16 0.40 -13.37
N SER A 69 -1.49 -0.69 -13.74
CA SER A 69 -1.42 -1.90 -12.90
C SER A 69 -0.69 -1.73 -11.57
N LEU A 70 0.02 -0.62 -11.32
CA LEU A 70 0.57 -0.32 -9.98
C LEU A 70 -0.53 -0.22 -8.91
N THR A 71 -1.78 0.05 -9.32
CA THR A 71 -2.97 -0.02 -8.44
C THR A 71 -3.07 -1.34 -7.68
N LYS A 72 -2.62 -2.46 -8.27
CA LYS A 72 -2.71 -3.79 -7.64
C LYS A 72 -1.83 -3.92 -6.40
N MET A 73 -0.84 -3.03 -6.21
CA MET A 73 -0.09 -2.95 -4.96
C MET A 73 -0.99 -2.63 -3.77
N MET A 74 -1.93 -1.69 -3.94
CA MET A 74 -2.91 -1.36 -2.89
C MET A 74 -3.94 -2.49 -2.70
N THR A 75 -4.31 -3.18 -3.79
CA THR A 75 -5.18 -4.36 -3.72
C THR A 75 -4.54 -5.48 -2.91
N LEU A 76 -3.26 -5.76 -3.13
CA LEU A 76 -2.48 -6.72 -2.35
C LEU A 76 -2.28 -6.24 -0.90
N TYR A 77 -1.97 -4.97 -0.68
CA TYR A 77 -1.85 -4.39 0.67
C TYR A 77 -3.12 -4.66 1.50
N LEU A 78 -4.31 -4.31 0.98
CA LEU A 78 -5.57 -4.56 1.70
C LEU A 78 -5.91 -6.04 1.85
N THR A 79 -5.47 -6.88 0.91
CA THR A 79 -5.61 -8.34 1.02
C THR A 79 -4.72 -8.88 2.15
N PHE A 80 -3.49 -8.36 2.28
CA PHE A 80 -2.57 -8.73 3.36
C PHE A 80 -3.06 -8.22 4.71
N ASP A 81 -3.66 -7.03 4.79
CA ASP A 81 -4.39 -6.56 5.98
C ASP A 81 -5.51 -7.52 6.38
N ALA A 82 -6.30 -8.01 5.42
CA ALA A 82 -7.38 -8.96 5.68
C ALA A 82 -6.86 -10.33 6.17
N LEU A 83 -5.74 -10.80 5.63
CA LEU A 83 -5.04 -12.02 6.09
C LEU A 83 -4.48 -11.84 7.51
N LYS A 84 -3.80 -10.72 7.79
CA LYS A 84 -3.24 -10.38 9.10
C LYS A 84 -4.34 -10.29 10.16
N ALA A 85 -5.48 -9.73 9.80
CA ALA A 85 -6.68 -9.66 10.64
C ALA A 85 -7.49 -10.97 10.71
N LYS A 86 -7.02 -12.06 10.06
CA LYS A 86 -7.69 -13.37 10.00
C LYS A 86 -9.12 -13.33 9.43
N LYS A 87 -9.45 -12.30 8.64
CA LYS A 87 -10.72 -12.22 7.90
C LYS A 87 -10.71 -13.14 6.67
N LEU A 88 -9.51 -13.40 6.14
CA LEU A 88 -9.24 -14.39 5.10
C LEU A 88 -8.11 -15.31 5.57
N THR A 89 -8.01 -16.46 4.92
CA THR A 89 -6.83 -17.33 4.97
C THR A 89 -6.30 -17.51 3.55
N LEU A 90 -5.03 -17.92 3.40
CA LEU A 90 -4.47 -18.22 2.07
C LEU A 90 -5.30 -19.28 1.32
N GLY A 91 -5.85 -20.26 2.04
CA GLY A 91 -6.70 -21.33 1.50
C GLY A 91 -8.18 -20.94 1.29
N SER A 92 -8.60 -19.74 1.68
CA SER A 92 -9.98 -19.29 1.45
C SER A 92 -10.27 -19.26 -0.05
N ARG A 93 -11.43 -19.80 -0.43
CA ARG A 93 -11.91 -19.79 -1.83
C ARG A 93 -12.92 -18.66 -2.00
N LEU A 94 -12.61 -17.74 -2.91
CA LEU A 94 -13.46 -16.60 -3.23
C LEU A 94 -14.23 -16.88 -4.52
N PRO A 95 -15.55 -16.63 -4.56
CA PRO A 95 -16.35 -16.87 -5.76
C PRO A 95 -15.94 -15.89 -6.87
N VAL A 96 -15.97 -16.37 -8.12
CA VAL A 96 -15.75 -15.55 -9.30
C VAL A 96 -17.10 -15.00 -9.77
N SER A 97 -17.25 -13.68 -9.72
CA SER A 97 -18.43 -13.01 -10.26
C SER A 97 -18.35 -12.83 -11.78
N ALA A 98 -19.51 -12.56 -12.41
CA ALA A 98 -19.57 -12.16 -13.81
C ALA A 98 -18.76 -10.87 -14.08
N HIS A 99 -18.73 -9.95 -13.11
CA HIS A 99 -17.95 -8.72 -13.18
C HIS A 99 -16.45 -9.01 -13.19
N ALA A 100 -15.97 -9.89 -12.30
CA ALA A 100 -14.57 -10.31 -12.27
C ALA A 100 -14.16 -11.00 -13.58
N ALA A 101 -14.95 -11.96 -14.06
CA ALA A 101 -14.68 -12.70 -15.29
C ALA A 101 -14.62 -11.80 -16.54
N ALA A 102 -15.36 -10.68 -16.56
CA ALA A 102 -15.40 -9.74 -17.68
C ALA A 102 -14.15 -8.85 -17.80
N GLN A 103 -13.27 -8.82 -16.80
CA GLN A 103 -12.08 -7.97 -16.84
C GLN A 103 -11.07 -8.47 -17.90
N ASN A 104 -10.42 -7.52 -18.56
CA ASN A 104 -9.45 -7.71 -19.66
C ASN A 104 -8.34 -6.64 -19.56
N PRO A 105 -7.21 -6.71 -20.29
CA PRO A 105 -6.77 -7.85 -21.11
C PRO A 105 -5.89 -8.84 -20.33
N SER A 106 -5.14 -8.42 -19.31
CA SER A 106 -4.37 -9.36 -18.48
C SER A 106 -5.30 -10.04 -17.49
N LYS A 107 -5.46 -11.35 -17.61
CA LYS A 107 -6.44 -12.14 -16.84
C LYS A 107 -6.06 -13.62 -16.78
N LEU A 108 -6.64 -14.37 -15.85
CA LEU A 108 -6.54 -15.83 -15.78
C LEU A 108 -7.61 -16.56 -16.60
N TYR A 109 -8.58 -15.83 -17.16
CA TYR A 109 -9.75 -16.40 -17.83
C TYR A 109 -10.62 -17.20 -16.87
N LEU A 110 -10.86 -16.64 -15.68
CA LEU A 110 -11.80 -17.19 -14.71
C LEU A 110 -13.23 -17.15 -15.26
N GLU A 111 -14.03 -18.16 -14.90
CA GLU A 111 -15.43 -18.27 -15.32
C GLU A 111 -16.39 -17.96 -14.17
N PRO A 112 -17.55 -17.33 -14.40
CA PRO A 112 -18.54 -17.10 -13.35
C PRO A 112 -19.01 -18.42 -12.73
N GLY A 113 -19.07 -18.47 -11.40
CA GLY A 113 -19.42 -19.69 -10.65
C GLY A 113 -18.22 -20.54 -10.21
N ASP A 114 -17.04 -20.30 -10.78
CA ASP A 114 -15.80 -20.82 -10.22
C ASP A 114 -15.48 -20.18 -8.86
N SER A 115 -14.45 -20.72 -8.20
CA SER A 115 -13.77 -20.02 -7.11
C SER A 115 -12.26 -20.05 -7.26
N LEU A 116 -11.62 -18.99 -6.78
CA LEU A 116 -10.16 -18.79 -6.79
C LEU A 116 -9.64 -18.80 -5.35
N MET A 117 -8.58 -19.54 -5.08
CA MET A 117 -7.94 -19.51 -3.76
C MET A 117 -7.24 -18.16 -3.56
N VAL A 118 -7.28 -17.62 -2.33
CA VAL A 118 -6.66 -16.30 -2.03
C VAL A 118 -5.18 -16.28 -2.42
N GLU A 119 -4.42 -17.33 -2.14
CA GLU A 119 -3.02 -17.42 -2.54
C GLU A 119 -2.83 -17.45 -4.07
N GLU A 120 -3.68 -18.16 -4.82
CA GLU A 120 -3.65 -18.14 -6.29
C GLU A 120 -3.92 -16.72 -6.81
N ALA A 121 -4.87 -16.01 -6.21
CA ALA A 121 -5.15 -14.63 -6.56
C ALA A 121 -3.95 -13.72 -6.29
N ILE A 122 -3.31 -13.84 -5.11
CA ILE A 122 -2.11 -13.07 -4.76
C ILE A 122 -1.00 -13.29 -5.79
N LEU A 123 -0.70 -14.55 -6.13
CA LEU A 123 0.29 -14.90 -7.15
C LEU A 123 -0.09 -14.33 -8.52
N ALA A 124 -1.38 -14.40 -8.89
CA ALA A 124 -1.86 -13.87 -10.16
C ALA A 124 -1.73 -12.35 -10.28
N LEU A 125 -1.91 -11.60 -9.19
CA LEU A 125 -1.67 -10.16 -9.16
C LEU A 125 -0.17 -9.85 -9.19
N ALA A 126 0.62 -10.49 -8.31
CA ALA A 126 2.05 -10.21 -8.17
C ALA A 126 2.86 -10.59 -9.43
N ILE A 127 2.48 -11.67 -10.11
CA ILE A 127 3.27 -12.23 -11.21
C ILE A 127 2.68 -11.85 -12.57
N LYS A 128 1.40 -12.14 -12.79
CA LYS A 128 0.73 -11.92 -14.10
C LYS A 128 0.00 -10.57 -14.19
N SER A 129 -0.18 -9.87 -13.07
CA SER A 129 -0.99 -8.66 -12.99
C SER A 129 -2.41 -8.87 -13.52
N ALA A 130 -3.02 -10.02 -13.16
CA ALA A 130 -4.34 -10.42 -13.64
C ALA A 130 -5.46 -9.53 -13.07
N ASN A 131 -6.31 -8.98 -13.95
CA ASN A 131 -7.38 -8.04 -13.61
C ASN A 131 -8.61 -8.74 -13.02
N ASP A 132 -8.95 -9.92 -13.52
CA ASP A 132 -10.05 -10.74 -13.00
C ASP A 132 -9.80 -11.16 -11.55
N ALA A 133 -8.59 -11.67 -11.26
CA ALA A 133 -8.18 -11.98 -9.90
C ALA A 133 -8.20 -10.75 -8.96
N ALA A 134 -7.89 -9.56 -9.47
CA ALA A 134 -7.92 -8.33 -8.66
C ALA A 134 -9.35 -7.98 -8.21
N VAL A 135 -10.33 -8.16 -9.10
CA VAL A 135 -11.74 -8.00 -8.76
C VAL A 135 -12.22 -9.08 -7.80
N VAL A 136 -11.78 -10.34 -7.97
CA VAL A 136 -12.12 -11.42 -7.02
C VAL A 136 -11.66 -11.07 -5.59
N LEU A 137 -10.42 -10.60 -5.42
CA LEU A 137 -9.93 -10.16 -4.11
C LEU A 137 -10.71 -8.95 -3.59
N ALA A 138 -11.01 -7.98 -4.46
CA ALA A 138 -11.74 -6.79 -4.10
C ALA A 138 -13.17 -7.11 -3.60
N GLU A 139 -13.87 -8.00 -4.28
CA GLU A 139 -15.20 -8.48 -3.88
C GLU A 139 -15.13 -9.33 -2.61
N GLY A 140 -14.11 -10.20 -2.48
CA GLY A 140 -13.89 -11.01 -1.28
C GLY A 140 -13.60 -10.20 -0.02
N VAL A 141 -12.88 -9.08 -0.13
CA VAL A 141 -12.52 -8.22 1.00
C VAL A 141 -13.53 -7.10 1.23
N GLY A 142 -14.00 -6.46 0.16
CA GLY A 142 -14.84 -5.27 0.20
C GLY A 142 -16.32 -5.54 -0.07
N GLY A 143 -16.72 -6.77 -0.38
CA GLY A 143 -18.08 -7.14 -0.79
C GLY A 143 -18.43 -6.75 -2.23
N THR A 144 -17.98 -5.57 -2.68
CA THR A 144 -18.04 -5.12 -4.07
C THR A 144 -16.77 -4.38 -4.44
N GLU A 145 -16.37 -4.38 -5.72
CA GLU A 145 -15.19 -3.63 -6.16
C GLU A 145 -15.31 -2.13 -5.87
N SER A 146 -16.49 -1.53 -6.05
CA SER A 146 -16.71 -0.11 -5.74
C SER A 146 -16.46 0.20 -4.26
N ASN A 147 -16.91 -0.68 -3.36
CA ASN A 147 -16.64 -0.49 -1.93
C ASN A 147 -15.17 -0.70 -1.60
N PHE A 148 -14.53 -1.69 -2.23
CA PHE A 148 -13.11 -1.93 -2.09
C PHE A 148 -12.29 -0.73 -2.58
N ALA A 149 -12.62 -0.11 -3.71
CA ALA A 149 -11.94 1.10 -4.20
C ALA A 149 -12.04 2.27 -3.20
N ARG A 150 -13.18 2.41 -2.49
CA ARG A 150 -13.29 3.37 -1.38
C ARG A 150 -12.39 2.99 -0.21
N MET A 151 -12.24 1.70 0.11
CA MET A 151 -11.28 1.23 1.11
C MET A 151 -9.84 1.54 0.70
N MET A 152 -9.48 1.30 -0.57
CA MET A 152 -8.16 1.61 -1.13
C MET A 152 -7.84 3.10 -0.99
N THR A 153 -8.78 3.98 -1.35
CA THR A 153 -8.57 5.43 -1.21
C THR A 153 -8.48 5.87 0.24
N ARG A 154 -9.27 5.28 1.16
CA ARG A 154 -9.12 5.55 2.60
C ARG A 154 -7.76 5.12 3.12
N LYS A 155 -7.32 3.91 2.78
CA LYS A 155 -5.99 3.42 3.16
C LYS A 155 -4.88 4.30 2.60
N ALA A 156 -5.00 4.76 1.35
CA ALA A 156 -4.07 5.71 0.76
C ALA A 156 -3.94 6.99 1.61
N ARG A 157 -5.06 7.55 2.09
CA ARG A 157 -5.03 8.71 3.01
C ARG A 157 -4.41 8.39 4.36
N GLU A 158 -4.69 7.22 4.93
CA GLU A 158 -4.08 6.76 6.19
C GLU A 158 -2.55 6.65 6.07
N LEU A 159 -2.04 6.23 4.91
CA LEU A 159 -0.61 6.13 4.62
C LEU A 159 0.02 7.48 4.22
N GLY A 160 -0.75 8.57 4.12
CA GLY A 160 -0.26 9.89 3.70
C GLY A 160 -0.11 10.07 2.18
N MET A 161 -0.69 9.19 1.37
CA MET A 161 -0.74 9.31 -0.10
C MET A 161 -1.84 10.31 -0.52
N ASP A 162 -1.70 11.59 -0.15
CA ASP A 162 -2.75 12.62 -0.27
C ASP A 162 -3.16 12.95 -1.71
N GLN A 163 -2.38 12.53 -2.71
CA GLN A 163 -2.62 12.82 -4.12
C GLN A 163 -3.27 11.65 -4.87
N THR A 164 -3.47 10.51 -4.20
CA THR A 164 -3.96 9.27 -4.81
C THR A 164 -5.47 9.08 -4.66
N VAL A 165 -6.14 8.63 -5.71
CA VAL A 165 -7.53 8.17 -5.67
C VAL A 165 -7.61 6.87 -6.47
N PHE A 166 -8.13 5.82 -5.85
CA PHE A 166 -8.41 4.54 -6.47
C PHE A 166 -9.91 4.41 -6.74
N VAL A 167 -10.27 3.95 -7.93
CA VAL A 167 -11.67 3.76 -8.34
C VAL A 167 -11.99 2.32 -8.77
N ASN A 168 -10.94 1.50 -8.97
CA ASN A 168 -11.04 0.07 -9.22
C ASN A 168 -9.83 -0.66 -8.61
N ALA A 169 -9.89 -1.99 -8.55
CA ALA A 169 -8.86 -2.81 -7.92
C ALA A 169 -7.71 -3.19 -8.87
N SER A 170 -7.90 -3.02 -10.17
CA SER A 170 -7.01 -3.57 -11.20
C SER A 170 -6.05 -2.55 -11.80
N GLY A 171 -6.39 -1.26 -11.77
CA GLY A 171 -5.67 -0.24 -12.52
C GLY A 171 -6.26 0.06 -13.90
N LEU A 172 -7.41 -0.52 -14.25
CA LEU A 172 -8.03 -0.28 -15.55
C LEU A 172 -8.37 1.20 -15.75
N PRO A 173 -8.34 1.70 -17.01
CA PRO A 173 -8.48 3.12 -17.29
C PRO A 173 -9.74 3.74 -16.70
N ASN A 174 -9.56 4.79 -15.91
CA ASN A 174 -10.62 5.66 -15.43
C ASN A 174 -10.01 7.04 -15.15
N ARG A 175 -10.70 8.11 -15.56
CA ARG A 175 -10.20 9.49 -15.45
C ARG A 175 -10.05 9.98 -14.01
N ASP A 176 -10.84 9.42 -13.10
CA ASP A 176 -10.83 9.78 -11.68
C ASP A 176 -9.78 8.99 -10.88
N GLN A 177 -9.19 7.95 -11.48
CA GLN A 177 -8.12 7.18 -10.87
C GLN A 177 -6.77 7.86 -11.08
N VAL A 178 -6.15 8.34 -10.01
CA VAL A 178 -4.90 9.11 -10.09
C VAL A 178 -3.97 8.75 -8.96
N THR A 179 -2.67 8.91 -9.18
CA THR A 179 -1.62 8.82 -8.15
C THR A 179 -0.46 9.74 -8.51
N THR A 180 0.64 9.67 -7.76
CA THR A 180 1.93 10.30 -8.04
C THR A 180 3.05 9.28 -7.83
N ALA A 181 4.25 9.54 -8.35
CA ALA A 181 5.38 8.64 -8.08
C ALA A 181 5.73 8.63 -6.59
N ARG A 182 5.62 9.76 -5.90
CA ARG A 182 5.86 9.86 -4.45
C ARG A 182 4.85 9.07 -3.64
N ASP A 183 3.57 9.13 -3.98
CA ASP A 183 2.53 8.34 -3.31
C ASP A 183 2.77 6.84 -3.54
N MET A 184 3.14 6.44 -4.75
CA MET A 184 3.48 5.04 -5.04
C MET A 184 4.72 4.57 -4.27
N LEU A 185 5.73 5.43 -4.08
CA LEU A 185 6.85 5.15 -3.19
C LEU A 185 6.38 4.92 -1.75
N THR A 186 5.53 5.80 -1.22
CA THR A 186 4.94 5.65 0.12
C THR A 186 4.25 4.30 0.27
N LEU A 187 3.47 3.88 -0.74
CA LEU A 187 2.83 2.57 -0.75
C LEU A 187 3.84 1.41 -0.77
N SER A 188 4.90 1.49 -1.58
CA SER A 188 5.95 0.47 -1.63
C SER A 188 6.63 0.28 -0.28
N VAL A 189 6.99 1.40 0.38
CA VAL A 189 7.61 1.38 1.72
C VAL A 189 6.65 0.79 2.75
N ALA A 190 5.39 1.22 2.75
CA ALA A 190 4.38 0.69 3.66
C ALA A 190 4.16 -0.81 3.46
N LEU A 191 4.10 -1.28 2.21
CA LEU A 191 3.93 -2.70 1.91
C LEU A 191 5.08 -3.54 2.47
N PHE A 192 6.32 -3.09 2.29
CA PHE A 192 7.51 -3.76 2.83
C PHE A 192 7.52 -3.78 4.36
N ALA A 193 7.18 -2.65 5.00
CA ALA A 193 7.20 -2.50 6.45
C ALA A 193 6.06 -3.24 7.17
N ASP A 194 4.84 -3.18 6.64
CA ASP A 194 3.63 -3.69 7.31
C ASP A 194 3.37 -5.18 7.05
N HIS A 195 3.86 -5.68 5.90
CA HIS A 195 3.66 -7.05 5.42
C HIS A 195 4.98 -7.72 4.93
N PRO A 196 6.07 -7.68 5.73
CA PRO A 196 7.35 -8.25 5.31
C PRO A 196 7.26 -9.76 5.06
N ASP A 197 6.37 -10.47 5.77
CA ASP A 197 6.12 -11.91 5.58
C ASP A 197 5.45 -12.23 4.24
N ARG A 198 4.93 -11.24 3.51
CA ARG A 198 4.25 -11.40 2.21
C ARG A 198 5.05 -10.87 1.04
N TYR A 199 6.12 -10.12 1.28
CA TYR A 199 6.92 -9.54 0.20
C TYR A 199 7.50 -10.58 -0.75
N HIS A 200 7.77 -11.80 -0.26
CA HIS A 200 8.27 -12.92 -1.05
C HIS A 200 7.42 -13.28 -2.28
N TYR A 201 6.14 -12.90 -2.34
CA TYR A 201 5.31 -13.13 -3.53
C TYR A 201 5.77 -12.32 -4.75
N PHE A 202 6.31 -11.12 -4.56
CA PHE A 202 6.77 -10.25 -5.65
C PHE A 202 8.04 -10.77 -6.31
N ALA A 203 8.92 -11.43 -5.54
CA ALA A 203 10.17 -12.01 -6.04
C ALA A 203 9.98 -13.27 -6.89
N ARG A 204 8.77 -13.83 -6.98
CA ARG A 204 8.51 -15.08 -7.69
C ARG A 204 8.58 -14.87 -9.19
N GLN A 205 9.44 -15.61 -9.88
CA GLN A 205 9.62 -15.48 -11.33
C GLN A 205 8.49 -16.08 -12.16
N ALA A 206 7.76 -17.07 -11.61
CA ALA A 206 6.62 -17.68 -12.27
C ALA A 206 5.70 -18.35 -11.24
N PHE A 207 4.47 -18.65 -11.67
CA PHE A 207 3.57 -19.57 -10.98
C PHE A 207 2.79 -20.40 -11.98
N GLU A 208 2.31 -21.55 -11.53
CA GLU A 208 1.41 -22.41 -12.31
C GLU A 208 -0.02 -22.20 -11.85
N PHE A 209 -0.94 -22.07 -12.80
CA PHE A 209 -2.38 -22.02 -12.56
C PHE A 209 -3.09 -22.89 -13.59
N ARG A 210 -3.85 -23.90 -13.11
CA ARG A 210 -4.63 -24.83 -13.95
C ARG A 210 -3.81 -25.43 -15.13
N GLY A 211 -2.57 -25.86 -14.85
CA GLY A 211 -1.67 -26.46 -15.84
C GLY A 211 -0.97 -25.48 -16.78
N ALA A 212 -1.18 -24.17 -16.62
CA ALA A 212 -0.49 -23.14 -17.38
C ALA A 212 0.54 -22.41 -16.51
N VAL A 213 1.77 -22.29 -17.02
CA VAL A 213 2.83 -21.50 -16.36
C VAL A 213 2.72 -20.03 -16.79
N HIS A 214 2.73 -19.14 -15.82
CA HIS A 214 2.70 -17.70 -16.01
C HIS A 214 3.99 -17.08 -15.46
N GLY A 215 4.80 -16.48 -16.34
CA GLY A 215 6.01 -15.76 -15.95
C GLY A 215 5.72 -14.35 -15.45
N ASN A 216 6.61 -13.83 -14.61
CA ASN A 216 6.49 -12.51 -14.01
C ASN A 216 6.59 -11.41 -15.08
N HIS A 217 5.74 -10.39 -14.94
CA HIS A 217 5.73 -9.20 -15.76
C HIS A 217 6.92 -8.27 -15.46
N ASN A 218 7.45 -8.30 -14.23
CA ASN A 218 8.68 -7.62 -13.88
C ASN A 218 9.88 -8.36 -14.49
N LYS A 219 10.40 -7.82 -15.61
CA LYS A 219 11.51 -8.41 -16.38
C LYS A 219 12.88 -8.16 -15.77
N LEU A 220 12.98 -7.37 -14.71
CA LEU A 220 14.23 -7.14 -14.00
C LEU A 220 14.56 -8.30 -13.06
N LEU A 221 13.55 -9.04 -12.58
CA LEU A 221 13.73 -10.22 -11.74
C LEU A 221 14.60 -11.28 -12.44
N GLY A 222 15.70 -11.66 -11.79
CA GLY A 222 16.68 -12.62 -12.31
C GLY A 222 17.53 -12.11 -13.47
N ARG A 223 17.44 -10.83 -13.82
CA ARG A 223 18.32 -10.16 -14.80
C ARG A 223 19.20 -9.10 -14.16
N GLU A 224 18.67 -8.38 -13.18
CA GLU A 224 19.39 -7.36 -12.42
C GLU A 224 19.62 -7.86 -10.99
N ASP A 225 20.85 -7.75 -10.52
CA ASP A 225 21.24 -8.17 -9.18
C ASP A 225 20.52 -7.32 -8.12
N GLY A 226 19.97 -7.99 -7.10
CA GLY A 226 19.29 -7.33 -5.98
C GLY A 226 17.85 -6.94 -6.24
N VAL A 227 17.28 -7.20 -7.43
CA VAL A 227 15.84 -6.99 -7.66
C VAL A 227 15.03 -8.16 -7.13
N ASP A 228 14.10 -7.86 -6.22
CA ASP A 228 13.17 -8.80 -5.59
C ASP A 228 11.70 -8.36 -5.67
N GLY A 229 11.42 -7.27 -6.37
CA GLY A 229 10.10 -6.66 -6.50
C GLY A 229 10.19 -5.16 -6.72
N ILE A 230 9.09 -4.43 -6.75
CA ILE A 230 7.71 -4.92 -6.94
C ILE A 230 7.43 -4.99 -8.44
#